data_AF-A0A5C5PZ26-F1
#
_entry.id   AF-A0A5C5PZ26-F1
#
_cell.length_a   1.000
_cell.length_b   1.000
_cell.length_c   1.000
_cell.angle_alpha   90.00
_cell.angle_beta   90.00
_cell.angle_gamma   90.00
#
_symmetry.space_group_name_H-M   'P 1'
#
loop_
_entity.id
_entity.type
_entity.pdbx_description
1 polymer ?
#
loop_
_entity_poly.entity_id
_entity_poly.type
_entity_poly.pdbx_seq_one_letter_code
_entity_poly.pdbx_strand_id
1 'polypeptide(L)'
;MTDTKSQIELTPKESELNTKQKKYDEIREQISKLTTSINNDTTKVGRLAILKIDGHSTPKQDEEFLRLKSIIETHKTSIKDKTASNAALLRQINALKNQIENDGKGEAATEQEVILKSKISETNKALSYLLKITDTTNLRDLIVYVEKTLPSNS
;
A
#
# COMPACT_ATOMS: atom_id res chain seq x y z
N MET A 1 32.10 10.77 -14.16
CA MET A 1 30.71 11.08 -13.75
C MET A 1 29.96 9.77 -13.71
N THR A 2 29.79 9.19 -12.52
CA THR A 2 28.96 8.00 -12.31
C THR A 2 27.72 8.45 -11.56
N ASP A 3 26.65 8.72 -12.31
CA ASP A 3 25.31 8.88 -11.78
C ASP A 3 24.82 7.51 -11.29
N THR A 4 25.24 7.11 -10.09
CA THR A 4 24.58 6.02 -9.39
C THR A 4 23.31 6.60 -8.77
N LYS A 5 22.26 6.70 -9.59
CA LYS A 5 20.89 6.81 -9.08
C LYS A 5 20.72 5.67 -8.09
N SER A 6 20.66 6.01 -6.80
CA SER A 6 20.28 5.08 -5.74
C SER A 6 18.90 4.54 -6.08
N GLN A 7 18.85 3.38 -6.74
CA GLN A 7 17.66 2.55 -6.71
C GLN A 7 17.57 2.08 -5.26
N ILE A 8 16.71 2.73 -4.49
CA ILE A 8 16.29 2.23 -3.19
C ILE A 8 15.62 0.89 -3.50
N GLU A 9 16.35 -0.21 -3.31
CA GLU A 9 15.77 -1.55 -3.37
C GLU A 9 14.72 -1.64 -2.27
N LEU A 10 13.47 -1.78 -2.68
CA LEU A 10 12.38 -2.04 -1.75
C LEU A 10 12.71 -3.32 -0.98
N THR A 11 12.61 -3.25 0.34
CA THR A 11 12.70 -4.44 1.18
C THR A 11 11.61 -5.45 0.75
N PRO A 12 11.79 -6.75 0.99
CA PRO A 12 10.77 -7.76 0.66
C PRO A 12 9.37 -7.41 1.22
N LYS A 13 9.31 -6.78 2.39
CA LYS A 13 8.06 -6.33 3.03
C LYS A 13 7.42 -5.13 2.33
N GLU A 14 8.21 -4.17 1.85
CA GLU A 14 7.70 -3.04 1.05
C GLU A 14 7.23 -3.48 -0.33
N SER A 15 7.90 -4.46 -0.94
CA SER A 15 7.46 -5.10 -2.18
C SER A 15 6.13 -5.85 -1.99
N GLU A 16 5.98 -6.58 -0.89
CA GLU A 16 4.73 -7.24 -0.52
C GLU A 16 3.60 -6.21 -0.28
N LEU A 17 3.90 -5.12 0.43
CA LEU A 17 2.96 -4.02 0.67
C LEU A 17 2.44 -3.43 -0.64
N ASN A 18 3.34 -3.12 -1.58
CA ASN A 18 2.99 -2.61 -2.90
C ASN A 18 2.12 -3.60 -3.69
N THR A 19 2.44 -4.89 -3.62
CA THR A 19 1.66 -5.94 -4.30
C THR A 19 0.24 -6.03 -3.74
N LYS A 20 0.08 -6.00 -2.41
CA LYS A 20 -1.25 -6.01 -1.77
C LYS A 20 -2.03 -4.73 -2.07
N GLN A 21 -1.36 -3.57 -2.10
CA GLN A 21 -1.98 -2.29 -2.45
C GLN A 21 -2.53 -2.29 -3.88
N LYS A 22 -1.76 -2.78 -4.86
CA LYS A 22 -2.22 -2.94 -6.25
C LYS A 22 -3.46 -3.84 -6.32
N LYS A 23 -3.43 -4.99 -5.64
CA LYS A 23 -4.57 -5.92 -5.60
C LYS A 23 -5.82 -5.30 -4.98
N TYR A 24 -5.65 -4.48 -3.93
CA TYR A 24 -6.75 -3.75 -3.32
C TYR A 24 -7.40 -2.76 -4.30
N ASP A 25 -6.58 -2.02 -5.04
CA ASP A 25 -7.04 -1.04 -6.04
C ASP A 25 -7.72 -1.72 -7.23
N GLU A 26 -7.20 -2.85 -7.71
CA GLU A 26 -7.82 -3.66 -8.77
C GLU A 26 -9.22 -4.16 -8.37
N ILE A 27 -9.36 -4.71 -7.16
CA ILE A 27 -10.66 -5.18 -6.66
C ILE A 27 -11.63 -4.00 -6.49
N ARG A 28 -11.14 -2.85 -6.05
CA ARG A 28 -11.95 -1.62 -5.94
C ARG A 28 -12.47 -1.18 -7.30
N GLU A 29 -11.64 -1.25 -8.34
CA GLU A 29 -12.05 -0.94 -9.71
C GLU A 29 -13.11 -1.93 -10.21
N GLN A 30 -12.94 -3.22 -9.94
CA GLN A 30 -13.94 -4.25 -10.28
C GLN A 30 -15.30 -3.99 -9.60
N ILE A 31 -15.30 -3.59 -8.32
CA ILE A 31 -16.52 -3.20 -7.60
C ILE A 31 -17.20 -2.02 -8.29
N SER A 32 -16.43 -1.00 -8.71
CA SER A 32 -16.96 0.17 -9.42
C SER A 32 -17.63 -0.21 -10.75
N LYS A 33 -16.98 -1.09 -11.53
CA LYS A 33 -17.51 -1.62 -12.80
C LYS A 33 -18.82 -2.39 -12.58
N LEU A 34 -18.86 -3.28 -11.59
CA LEU A 34 -20.08 -4.03 -11.25
C LEU A 34 -21.21 -3.11 -10.78
N THR A 35 -20.89 -2.09 -9.98
CA THR A 35 -21.87 -1.10 -9.51
C THR A 35 -22.49 -0.34 -10.70
N THR A 36 -21.65 0.04 -11.67
CA THR A 36 -22.10 0.70 -12.89
C THR A 36 -23.00 -0.23 -13.72
N SER A 37 -22.63 -1.51 -13.87
CA SER A 37 -23.46 -2.49 -14.57
C SER A 37 -24.81 -2.66 -13.89
N ILE A 38 -24.84 -2.79 -12.55
CA ILE A 38 -26.10 -2.89 -11.78
C ILE A 38 -27.00 -1.68 -12.04
N ASN A 39 -26.46 -0.46 -12.03
CA ASN A 39 -27.26 0.75 -12.25
C ASN A 39 -27.88 0.76 -13.67
N ASN A 40 -27.09 0.38 -14.67
CA ASN A 40 -27.55 0.28 -16.06
C ASN A 40 -28.63 -0.80 -16.22
N ASP A 41 -28.39 -1.99 -15.67
CA ASP A 41 -29.32 -3.11 -15.76
C ASP A 41 -30.58 -2.85 -14.94
N THR A 42 -30.49 -2.18 -13.79
CA THR A 42 -31.64 -1.75 -12.98
C THR A 42 -32.51 -0.76 -13.76
N THR A 43 -31.91 0.17 -14.49
CA THR A 43 -32.64 1.10 -15.36
C THR A 43 -33.39 0.36 -16.47
N LYS A 44 -32.75 -0.62 -17.11
CA LYS A 44 -33.40 -1.47 -18.13
C LYS A 44 -34.54 -2.29 -17.54
N VAL A 45 -34.33 -2.92 -16.39
CA VAL A 45 -35.36 -3.67 -15.66
C VAL A 45 -36.54 -2.77 -15.33
N GLY A 46 -36.32 -1.51 -14.93
CA GLY A 46 -37.39 -0.54 -14.69
C GLY A 46 -38.23 -0.26 -15.93
N ARG A 47 -37.58 -0.06 -17.09
CA ARG A 47 -38.30 0.14 -18.38
C ARG A 47 -39.10 -1.09 -18.79
N LEU A 48 -38.52 -2.28 -18.65
CA LEU A 48 -39.20 -3.54 -18.94
C LEU A 48 -40.37 -3.79 -17.96
N ALA A 49 -40.24 -3.39 -16.70
CA ALA A 49 -41.31 -3.50 -15.71
C ALA A 49 -42.52 -2.64 -16.11
N ILE A 50 -42.29 -1.41 -16.58
CA ILE A 50 -43.36 -0.51 -17.06
C ILE A 50 -44.09 -1.17 -18.24
N LEU A 51 -43.36 -1.63 -19.27
CA LEU A 51 -43.97 -2.32 -20.42
C LEU A 51 -44.79 -3.54 -20.01
N LYS A 52 -44.35 -4.27 -18.99
CA LYS A 52 -45.06 -5.44 -18.46
C LYS A 52 -46.33 -5.05 -17.70
N ILE A 53 -46.28 -3.99 -16.90
CA ILE A 53 -47.46 -3.47 -16.18
C ILE A 53 -48.50 -2.94 -17.17
N ASP A 54 -48.06 -2.25 -18.21
CA ASP A 54 -48.93 -1.69 -19.24
C ASP A 54 -49.48 -2.75 -20.22
N GLY A 55 -49.10 -4.02 -20.06
CA GLY A 55 -49.56 -5.12 -20.91
C GLY A 55 -48.96 -5.13 -22.33
N HIS A 56 -47.91 -4.34 -22.57
CA HIS A 56 -47.23 -4.21 -23.86
C HIS A 56 -45.93 -5.02 -23.96
N SER A 57 -45.60 -5.82 -22.95
CA SER A 57 -44.41 -6.67 -22.95
C SER A 57 -44.57 -7.87 -23.88
N THR A 58 -43.53 -8.14 -24.65
CA THR A 58 -43.39 -9.36 -25.45
C THR A 58 -42.75 -10.49 -24.63
N PRO A 59 -42.95 -11.77 -25.00
CA PRO A 59 -42.29 -12.90 -24.31
C PRO A 59 -40.76 -12.75 -24.21
N LYS A 60 -40.10 -12.23 -25.25
CA LYS A 60 -38.65 -11.96 -25.24
C LYS A 60 -38.26 -10.90 -24.21
N GLN A 61 -39.06 -9.86 -24.06
CA GLN A 61 -38.83 -8.80 -23.06
C GLN A 61 -39.04 -9.32 -21.63
N ASP A 62 -39.99 -10.24 -21.45
CA ASP A 62 -40.21 -10.92 -20.17
C ASP A 62 -39.04 -11.84 -19.78
N GLU A 63 -38.50 -12.60 -20.74
CA GLU A 63 -37.28 -13.39 -20.54
C GLU A 63 -36.08 -12.50 -20.18
N GLU A 64 -35.89 -11.40 -20.92
CA GLU A 64 -34.81 -10.46 -20.64
C GLU A 64 -34.96 -9.78 -19.28
N PHE A 65 -36.18 -9.46 -18.86
CA PHE A 65 -36.46 -8.92 -17.53
C PHE A 65 -36.01 -9.87 -16.42
N LEU A 66 -36.36 -11.16 -16.52
CA LEU A 66 -35.95 -12.18 -15.55
C LEU A 66 -34.44 -12.40 -15.57
N ARG A 67 -33.84 -12.44 -16.76
CA ARG A 67 -32.39 -12.58 -16.95
C ARG A 67 -31.62 -11.43 -16.30
N LEU A 68 -32.01 -10.19 -16.55
CA LEU A 68 -31.36 -9.01 -15.98
C LEU A 68 -31.49 -8.96 -14.45
N LYS A 69 -32.66 -9.33 -13.89
CA LYS A 69 -32.81 -9.46 -12.44
C LYS A 69 -31.83 -10.48 -11.84
N SER A 70 -31.69 -11.64 -12.48
CA SER A 70 -30.74 -12.68 -12.03
C SER A 70 -29.28 -12.18 -12.09
N ILE A 71 -28.91 -11.48 -13.17
CA ILE A 71 -27.58 -10.87 -13.33
C ILE A 71 -27.32 -9.84 -12.23
N ILE A 72 -28.30 -8.97 -11.93
CA ILE A 72 -28.16 -7.95 -10.88
C ILE A 72 -27.90 -8.60 -9.51
N GLU A 73 -28.64 -9.65 -9.14
CA GLU A 73 -28.42 -10.34 -7.86
C GLU A 73 -27.07 -11.06 -7.80
N THR A 74 -26.62 -11.63 -8.93
CA THR A 74 -25.28 -12.21 -9.06
C THR A 74 -24.20 -11.14 -8.86
N HIS A 75 -24.34 -9.99 -9.51
CA HIS A 75 -23.41 -8.86 -9.36
C HIS A 75 -23.40 -8.29 -7.94
N LYS A 76 -24.56 -8.18 -7.28
CA LYS A 76 -24.64 -7.73 -5.86
C LYS A 76 -23.89 -8.68 -4.93
N THR A 77 -24.06 -9.98 -5.12
CA THR A 77 -23.34 -11.00 -4.33
C THR A 77 -21.85 -10.89 -4.57
N SER A 78 -21.42 -10.77 -5.84
CA SER A 78 -20.02 -10.57 -6.20
C SER A 78 -19.42 -9.29 -5.60
N ILE A 79 -20.16 -8.18 -5.57
CA ILE A 79 -19.72 -6.94 -4.89
C ILE A 79 -19.54 -7.18 -3.39
N LYS A 80 -20.47 -7.88 -2.73
CA LYS A 80 -20.37 -8.19 -1.30
C LYS A 80 -19.11 -8.98 -0.98
N ASP A 81 -18.85 -10.04 -1.75
CA ASP A 81 -17.66 -10.90 -1.56
C ASP A 81 -16.37 -10.14 -1.83
N LYS A 82 -16.32 -9.35 -2.91
CA LYS A 82 -15.17 -8.48 -3.22
C LYS A 82 -14.94 -7.41 -2.17
N THR A 83 -15.99 -6.83 -1.61
CA THR A 83 -15.90 -5.84 -0.53
C THR A 83 -15.33 -6.46 0.74
N ALA A 84 -15.76 -7.68 1.10
CA ALA A 84 -15.20 -8.42 2.23
C ALA A 84 -13.71 -8.74 2.00
N SER A 85 -13.35 -9.19 0.79
CA SER A 85 -11.96 -9.44 0.40
C SER A 85 -11.09 -8.17 0.49
N ASN A 86 -11.61 -7.01 0.01
CA ASN A 86 -10.90 -5.74 0.11
C ASN A 86 -10.73 -5.25 1.55
N ALA A 87 -11.74 -5.44 2.40
CA ALA A 87 -11.61 -5.14 3.83
C ALA A 87 -10.52 -5.99 4.50
N ALA A 88 -10.42 -7.28 4.13
CA ALA A 88 -9.35 -8.16 4.61
C ALA A 88 -7.97 -7.72 4.11
N LEU A 89 -7.84 -7.35 2.82
CA LEU A 89 -6.60 -6.81 2.26
C LEU A 89 -6.17 -5.53 2.96
N LEU A 90 -7.09 -4.61 3.23
CA LEU A 90 -6.79 -3.35 3.92
C LEU A 90 -6.24 -3.60 5.33
N ARG A 91 -6.78 -4.58 6.07
CA ARG A 91 -6.24 -4.99 7.37
C ARG A 91 -4.82 -5.53 7.25
N GLN A 92 -4.53 -6.36 6.24
CA GLN A 92 -3.18 -6.87 5.98
C GLN A 92 -2.20 -5.76 5.60
N ILE A 93 -2.63 -4.82 4.76
CA ILE A 93 -1.84 -3.64 4.36
C ILE A 93 -1.47 -2.81 5.61
N ASN A 94 -2.43 -2.54 6.49
CA ASN A 94 -2.17 -1.78 7.71
C ASN A 94 -1.25 -2.54 8.67
N ALA A 95 -1.42 -3.86 8.79
CA ALA A 95 -0.52 -4.68 9.61
C ALA A 95 0.92 -4.66 9.08
N LEU A 96 1.11 -4.78 7.75
CA LEU A 96 2.43 -4.70 7.13
C LEU A 96 3.06 -3.31 7.28
N LYS A 97 2.28 -2.24 7.13
CA LYS A 97 2.76 -0.87 7.37
C LYS A 97 3.29 -0.71 8.80
N ASN A 98 2.53 -1.19 9.79
CA ASN A 98 2.95 -1.13 11.19
C ASN A 98 4.21 -1.98 11.45
N GLN A 99 4.35 -3.13 10.80
CA GLN A 99 5.56 -3.95 10.90
C GLN A 99 6.78 -3.23 10.32
N ILE A 100 6.66 -2.65 9.13
CA ILE A 100 7.74 -1.88 8.48
C ILE A 100 8.16 -0.70 9.36
N GLU A 101 7.19 0.02 9.93
CA GLU A 101 7.48 1.16 10.81
C GLU A 101 8.21 0.71 12.10
N ASN A 102 7.78 -0.39 12.71
CA ASN A 102 8.39 -0.92 13.93
C ASN A 102 9.77 -1.51 13.68
N ASP A 103 9.98 -2.18 12.55
CA ASP A 103 11.29 -2.70 12.14
C ASP A 103 12.28 -1.55 11.94
N GLY A 104 11.88 -0.48 11.24
CA GLY A 104 12.72 0.71 11.07
C GLY A 104 13.08 1.39 12.39
N LYS A 105 12.17 1.44 13.36
CA LYS A 105 12.47 1.93 14.72
C LYS A 105 13.43 1.01 15.47
N GLY A 106 13.30 -0.31 15.32
CA GLY A 106 14.17 -1.31 15.92
C GLY A 106 15.60 -1.25 15.37
N GLU A 107 15.76 -1.07 14.06
CA GLU A 107 17.06 -0.87 13.42
C GLU A 107 17.71 0.43 13.92
N ALA A 108 16.96 1.54 13.96
CA ALA A 108 17.47 2.81 14.48
C ALA A 108 17.93 2.69 15.94
N ALA A 109 17.18 1.98 16.79
CA ALA A 109 17.55 1.75 18.19
C ALA A 109 18.82 0.87 18.31
N THR A 110 18.91 -0.18 17.51
CA THR A 110 20.08 -1.09 17.48
C THR A 110 21.34 -0.34 17.03
N GLU A 111 21.23 0.50 16.00
CA GLU A 111 22.35 1.34 15.56
C GLU A 111 22.80 2.34 16.63
N GLN A 112 21.86 2.93 17.38
CA GLN A 112 22.20 3.82 18.50
C GLN A 112 22.93 3.07 19.60
N GLU A 113 22.49 1.85 19.93
CA GLU A 113 23.13 1.00 20.94
C GLU A 113 24.56 0.61 20.55
N VAL A 114 24.80 0.27 19.28
CA VAL A 114 26.14 -0.02 18.75
C VAL A 114 27.07 1.19 18.89
N ILE A 115 26.57 2.40 18.58
CA ILE A 115 27.35 3.64 18.73
C ILE A 115 27.67 3.90 20.21
N LEU A 116 26.68 3.75 21.10
CA LEU A 116 26.86 3.94 22.55
C LEU A 116 27.88 2.96 23.16
N LYS A 117 27.90 1.71 22.69
CA LYS A 117 28.80 0.65 23.16
C LYS A 117 30.18 0.64 22.51
N SER A 118 30.41 1.42 21.46
CA SER A 118 31.69 1.49 20.76
C SER A 118 32.77 2.20 21.60
N LYS A 119 34.05 1.85 21.38
CA LYS A 119 35.21 2.36 22.15
C LYS A 119 35.61 3.82 21.85
N ILE A 120 34.85 4.53 21.01
CA ILE A 120 35.08 5.95 20.69
C ILE A 120 34.76 6.82 21.92
N SER A 121 35.45 7.96 22.03
CA SER A 121 35.28 8.87 23.17
C SER A 121 33.84 9.39 23.27
N GLU A 122 33.39 9.74 24.48
CA GLU A 122 32.04 10.29 24.72
C GLU A 122 31.73 11.51 23.82
N THR A 123 32.74 12.35 23.54
CA THR A 123 32.63 13.49 22.62
C THR A 123 32.35 13.04 21.19
N ASN A 124 33.01 11.98 20.71
CA ASN A 124 32.78 11.42 19.37
C ASN A 124 31.43 10.71 19.27
N LYS A 125 30.95 10.10 20.37
CA LYS A 125 29.58 9.54 20.44
C LYS A 125 28.53 10.64 20.31
N ALA A 126 28.67 11.74 21.05
CA ALA A 126 27.75 12.88 20.99
C ALA A 126 27.73 13.54 19.61
N LEU A 127 28.90 13.72 18.98
CA LEU A 127 29.02 14.24 17.61
C LEU A 127 28.36 13.31 16.60
N SER A 128 28.58 12.00 16.68
CA SER A 128 27.95 11.02 15.79
C SER A 128 26.42 11.01 15.92
N TYR A 129 25.90 11.19 17.14
CA TYR A 129 24.45 11.25 17.39
C TYR A 129 23.83 12.52 16.79
N LEU A 130 24.47 13.68 16.99
CA LEU A 130 24.04 14.95 16.39
C LEU A 130 24.03 14.88 14.86
N LEU A 131 25.04 14.26 14.26
CA LEU A 131 25.15 14.13 12.80
C LEU A 131 24.11 13.21 12.17
N LYS A 132 23.66 12.17 12.89
CA LYS A 132 22.55 11.32 12.43
C LYS A 132 21.21 12.05 12.45
N ILE A 133 21.01 12.98 13.39
CA ILE A 133 19.76 13.74 13.51
C ILE A 133 19.67 14.83 12.42
N THR A 134 20.81 15.36 11.97
CA THR A 134 20.85 16.48 11.01
C THR A 134 20.98 16.06 9.53
N ASP A 135 21.09 14.76 9.23
CA ASP A 135 21.23 14.18 7.88
C ASP A 135 22.27 14.90 6.98
N THR A 136 23.35 15.39 7.58
CA THR A 136 24.39 16.14 6.88
C THR A 136 25.51 15.21 6.42
N THR A 137 25.37 14.62 5.24
CA THR A 137 26.36 13.73 4.59
C THR A 137 27.78 14.29 4.62
N ASN A 138 27.92 15.60 4.37
CA ASN A 138 29.21 16.30 4.29
C ASN A 138 30.01 16.31 5.60
N LEU A 139 29.34 16.20 6.74
CA LEU A 139 30.00 16.20 8.06
C LEU A 139 30.43 14.80 8.49
N ARG A 140 29.73 13.76 8.04
CA ARG A 140 30.10 12.37 8.30
C ARG A 140 31.42 12.02 7.62
N ASP A 141 31.58 12.48 6.38
CA ASP A 141 32.83 12.32 5.61
C ASP A 141 33.99 13.11 6.24
N LEU A 142 33.72 14.29 6.80
CA LEU A 142 34.72 15.09 7.52
C LEU A 142 35.23 14.38 8.78
N ILE A 143 34.35 13.76 9.58
CA ILE A 143 34.78 13.01 10.78
C ILE A 143 35.65 11.80 10.40
N VAL A 144 35.22 11.01 9.42
CA VAL A 144 35.99 9.84 8.95
C VAL A 144 37.36 10.27 8.41
N TYR A 145 37.41 11.41 7.71
CA TYR A 145 38.66 11.99 7.23
C TYR A 145 39.58 12.43 8.39
N VAL A 146 39.03 13.09 9.40
CA VAL A 146 39.78 13.56 10.59
C VAL A 146 40.29 12.37 11.43
N GLU A 147 39.47 11.33 11.64
CA GLU A 147 39.90 10.12 12.36
C GLU A 147 41.02 9.36 11.62
N LYS A 148 41.04 9.39 10.29
CA LYS A 148 42.13 8.82 9.48
C LYS A 148 43.41 9.66 9.46
N THR A 149 43.32 10.96 9.74
CA THR A 149 44.44 11.90 9.61
C THR A 149 45.04 12.32 10.96
N LEU A 150 44.37 12.05 12.07
CA LEU A 150 44.96 12.22 13.40
C LEU A 150 46.03 11.13 13.64
N PRO A 151 47.27 11.50 14.00
CA PRO A 151 48.28 10.52 14.36
C PRO A 151 47.82 9.78 15.62
N SER A 152 47.91 8.44 15.59
CA SER A 152 47.69 7.60 16.75
C SER A 152 48.69 7.96 17.84
N ASN A 153 48.33 8.86 18.74
CA ASN A 153 49.10 9.06 19.95
C ASN A 153 48.90 7.81 20.83
N SER A 154 50.04 7.18 21.11
CA SER A 154 50.21 6.05 22.03
C SER A 154 49.76 6.40 23.45
#